data_AF-A0A3D2F4R8-F1
#
_entry.id   AF-A0A3D2F4R8-F1
#
_cell.length_a   1.000
_cell.length_b   1.000
_cell.length_c   1.000
_cell.angle_alpha   90.00
_cell.angle_beta   90.00
_cell.angle_gamma   90.00
#
_symmetry.space_group_name_H-M   'P 1'
#
loop_
_entity.id
_entity.type
_entity.pdbx_description
1 polymer ?
#
loop_
_entity_poly.entity_id
_entity_poly.type
_entity_poly.pdbx_seq_one_letter_code
_entity_poly.pdbx_strand_id
1 'polypeptide(L)' 'NWLVKETDALSSVLHEAFHVATSGRPGPVLIDIPKDVQFASGTYNAPQPSTSHYQPTVKGDITSITELVEAMEK' A
#
# COMPACT_ATOMS: atom_id res chain seq x y z
N ASN A 1 -1.46 1.09 8.35
CA ASN A 1 -2.14 2.26 8.94
C ASN A 1 -1.07 3.32 9.14
N TRP A 2 -1.26 4.51 8.56
CA TRP A 2 -0.32 5.62 8.69
C TRP A 2 -0.94 6.69 9.58
N LEU A 3 -0.17 7.18 10.57
CA LEU A 3 -0.49 8.34 11.37
C LEU A 3 0.60 9.40 11.14
N VAL A 4 0.24 10.51 10.51
CA VAL A 4 1.20 11.57 10.18
C VAL A 4 1.34 12.51 11.37
N LYS A 5 2.49 12.53 12.04
CA LYS A 5 2.75 13.43 13.18
C LYS A 5 3.57 14.66 12.82
N GLU A 6 4.36 14.57 11.75
CA GLU A 6 5.24 15.63 11.29
C GLU A 6 4.71 16.22 9.98
N THR A 7 4.50 17.53 9.93
CA THR A 7 3.92 18.20 8.75
C THR A 7 4.75 18.00 7.49
N ASP A 8 6.08 18.07 7.58
CA ASP A 8 6.97 17.91 6.43
C ASP A 8 6.98 16.47 5.88
N ALA A 9 6.58 15.48 6.70
CA ALA A 9 6.44 14.10 6.27
C ALA A 9 5.13 13.81 5.54
N LEU A 10 4.16 14.73 5.56
CA LEU A 10 2.85 14.51 4.94
C LEU A 10 2.96 14.21 3.44
N SER A 11 3.84 14.93 2.74
CA SER A 11 4.03 14.75 1.29
C SER A 11 4.53 13.34 0.95
N SER A 12 5.56 12.84 1.65
CA SER A 12 6.10 11.51 1.41
C SER A 12 5.12 10.39 1.78
N VAL A 13 4.41 10.53 2.89
CA VAL A 13 3.39 9.55 3.32
C VAL A 13 2.26 9.45 2.28
N LEU A 14 1.78 10.57 1.74
CA LEU A 14 0.77 10.54 0.69
C LEU A 14 1.27 9.82 -0.57
N HIS A 15 2.48 10.11 -1.02
CA HIS A 15 3.07 9.46 -2.20
C HIS A 15 3.20 7.94 -2.01
N GLU A 16 3.65 7.50 -0.83
CA GLU A 16 3.73 6.08 -0.49
C GLU A 16 2.36 5.43 -0.45
N ALA A 17 1.37 6.07 0.18
CA ALA A 17 0.04 5.53 0.30
C ALA A 17 -0.65 5.36 -1.07
N PHE A 18 -0.50 6.32 -1.99
CA PHE A 18 -0.97 6.18 -3.37
C PHE A 18 -0.26 5.05 -4.12
N HIS A 19 1.05 4.90 -3.93
CA HIS A 19 1.79 3.78 -4.51
C HIS A 19 1.26 2.43 -4.00
N VAL A 20 1.05 2.29 -2.69
CA VAL A 20 0.52 1.06 -2.09
C VAL A 20 -0.91 0.78 -2.56
N ALA A 21 -1.77 1.80 -2.64
CA ALA A 21 -3.16 1.64 -3.09
C ALA A 21 -3.28 1.13 -4.54
N THR A 22 -2.28 1.40 -5.38
CA THR A 22 -2.30 1.13 -6.83
C THR A 22 -1.39 -0.02 -7.27
N SER A 23 -0.53 -0.54 -6.39
CA SER A 23 0.45 -1.57 -6.73
C SER A 23 0.08 -2.97 -6.21
N GLY A 24 0.54 -4.01 -6.91
CA GLY A 24 0.42 -5.40 -6.45
C GLY A 24 -1.02 -5.92 -6.41
N ARG A 25 -1.64 -5.86 -5.23
CA ARG A 25 -3.06 -6.17 -4.98
C ARG A 25 -3.77 -4.87 -4.60
N PRO A 26 -4.27 -4.10 -5.59
CA PRO A 26 -4.80 -2.76 -5.36
C PRO A 26 -6.00 -2.79 -4.40
N GLY A 27 -6.13 -1.74 -3.60
CA GLY A 27 -7.18 -1.63 -2.60
C GLY A 27 -7.15 -0.31 -1.85
N PRO A 28 -8.21 0.01 -1.08
CA PRO A 28 -8.27 1.23 -0.31
C PRO A 28 -7.20 1.25 0.79
N VAL A 29 -6.66 2.44 1.06
CA VAL A 29 -5.71 2.68 2.15
C VAL A 29 -6.28 3.73 3.12
N LEU A 30 -5.92 3.60 4.40
CA LEU A 30 -6.32 4.55 5.45
C LEU A 30 -5.09 5.36 5.88
N ILE A 31 -5.23 6.68 5.84
CA ILE A 31 -4.23 7.66 6.28
C ILE A 31 -4.91 8.58 7.30
N ASP A 32 -4.40 8.59 8.52
CA ASP A 32 -4.91 9.44 9.59
C ASP A 32 -4.06 10.72 9.66
N ILE A 33 -4.71 11.87 9.46
CA ILE A 33 -4.07 13.18 9.46
C ILE A 33 -4.61 14.02 10.63
N PRO A 34 -3.80 14.27 11.68
CA PRO A 34 -4.16 15.14 12.80
C PRO A 34 -4.50 16.57 12.37
N LYS A 35 -5.30 17.27 13.18
CA LYS A 35 -5.79 18.61 12.86
C LYS A 35 -4.65 19.63 12.71
N ASP A 36 -3.70 19.62 13.62
CA ASP A 36 -2.51 20.48 13.61
C ASP A 36 -1.69 20.29 12.33
N VAL A 37 -1.53 19.06 11.85
CA VAL A 37 -0.86 18.75 10.59
C VAL A 37 -1.67 19.25 9.37
N GLN A 38 -3.00 19.15 9.39
CA GLN A 38 -3.85 19.62 8.29
C GLN A 38 -3.78 21.15 8.07
N PHE A 39 -3.58 21.92 9.14
CA PHE A 39 -3.54 23.39 9.07
C PHE A 39 -2.11 23.96 9.05
N ALA A 40 -1.09 23.13 9.22
CA ALA A 40 0.30 23.57 9.21
C ALA A 40 0.82 23.79 7.77
N SER A 41 1.80 24.68 7.64
CA SER A 41 2.60 24.82 6.43
C SER A 41 3.82 23.92 6.52
N GLY A 42 4.24 23.36 5.38
CA GLY A 42 5.40 22.48 5.31
C GLY A 42 6.01 22.47 3.92
N THR A 43 7.16 21.82 3.80
CA THR A 43 7.87 21.69 2.54
C THR A 43 7.26 20.57 1.70
N TYR A 44 6.86 20.88 0.47
CA TYR A 44 6.40 19.86 -0.47
C TYR A 44 7.58 19.18 -1.15
N ASN A 45 7.63 17.85 -1.06
CA ASN A 45 8.56 17.03 -1.80
C ASN A 45 7.84 16.34 -2.96
N ALA A 46 8.42 16.43 -4.16
CA ALA A 46 7.90 15.73 -5.33
C ALA A 46 8.01 14.20 -5.15
N PRO A 47 7.06 13.42 -5.72
CA PRO A 47 7.06 11.97 -5.59
C PRO A 47 8.37 11.38 -6.09
N GLN A 48 8.97 10.52 -5.26
CA GLN A 48 10.13 9.72 -5.64
C GLN A 48 9.66 8.31 -6.02
N PRO A 49 10.43 7.59 -6.86
CA PRO A 49 10.16 6.18 -7.12
C PRO A 49 10.05 5.44 -5.79
N SER A 50 8.96 4.69 -5.61
CA SER A 50 8.80 3.92 -4.39
C SER A 50 9.92 2.89 -4.28
N THR A 51 10.52 2.80 -3.10
CA THR A 51 11.49 1.75 -2.74
C THR A 51 10.78 0.50 -2.20
N SER A 52 9.44 0.43 -2.25
CA SER A 52 8.67 -0.69 -1.72
C SER A 52 8.98 -1.99 -2.47
N HIS A 53 9.33 -3.03 -1.72
CA HIS A 53 9.66 -4.37 -2.22
C HIS A 53 8.43 -5.31 -2.27
N TYR A 54 7.21 -4.78 -2.27
CA TYR A 54 6.01 -5.61 -2.26
C TYR A 54 5.82 -6.32 -3.62
N GLN A 55 6.29 -7.56 -3.71
CA GLN A 55 5.99 -8.51 -4.79
C GLN A 55 4.98 -9.56 -4.30
N PRO A 56 3.66 -9.29 -4.37
CA PRO A 56 2.67 -10.31 -4.04
C PRO A 56 2.66 -11.41 -5.09
N THR A 57 2.42 -12.65 -4.65
CA THR A 57 2.16 -13.75 -5.58
C THR A 57 0.85 -13.51 -6.31
N VAL A 58 0.91 -13.28 -7.62
CA VAL A 58 -0.25 -12.93 -8.46
C VAL A 58 -0.94 -14.16 -9.06
N LYS A 59 -0.21 -15.27 -9.19
CA LYS A 59 -0.73 -16.55 -9.70
C LYS A 59 -0.81 -17.58 -8.58
N GLY A 60 -1.88 -18.36 -8.55
CA GLY A 60 -2.00 -19.50 -7.65
C GLY A 60 -0.99 -20.60 -8.01
N ASP A 61 -0.60 -21.40 -7.01
CA ASP A 61 0.20 -22.60 -7.24
C ASP A 61 -0.66 -23.67 -7.94
N ILE A 62 -0.25 -24.06 -9.16
CA ILE A 62 -0.98 -25.02 -9.98
C ILE A 62 -1.03 -26.39 -9.29
N THR A 63 0.05 -26.82 -8.63
CA THR A 63 0.10 -28.13 -7.99
C THR A 63 -0.95 -28.23 -6.89
N SER A 64 -0.98 -27.25 -5.99
CA SER A 64 -2.00 -27.15 -4.93
C SER A 64 -3.43 -27.09 -5.48
N ILE A 65 -3.65 -26.39 -6.61
CA ILE A 65 -4.98 -26.31 -7.24
C ILE A 65 -5.40 -27.69 -7.78
N THR A 66 -4.51 -28.41 -8.47
CA THR A 66 -4.80 -29.73 -9.04
C THR A 66 -5.09 -30.76 -7.96
N GLU A 67 -4.30 -30.80 -6.89
CA GLU A 67 -4.53 -31.70 -5.75
C GLU A 67 -5.91 -31.47 -5.11
N LEU A 68 -6.33 -30.21 -4.98
CA LEU A 68 -7.64 -29.88 -4.41
C LEU A 68 -8.79 -30.32 -5.32
N VAL A 69 -8.65 -30.16 -6.64
CA VAL A 69 -9.66 -30.62 -7.62
C VAL A 69 -9.82 -32.13 -7.54
N GLU A 70 -8.71 -32.88 -7.50
CA GLU A 70 -8.76 -34.35 -7.38
C GLU A 70 -9.43 -34.80 -6.07
N ALA A 71 -9.17 -34.10 -4.97
CA ALA A 71 -9.82 -34.39 -3.68
C ALA A 71 -11.33 -34.10 -3.68
N MET A 72 -11.81 -33.17 -4.50
CA MET A 72 -13.25 -32.84 -4.63
C MET A 72 -14.00 -33.78 -5.57
N GLU A 73 -13.32 -34.48 -6.48
CA GLU A 73 -13.91 -35.43 -7.42
C GLU A 73 -14.12 -36.84 -6.83
N LYS A 74 -13.62 -37.11 -5.61
CA LYS A 74 -13.86 -38.33 -4.84
C LYS A 74 -15.06 -38.22 -3.90
#